data_AF-A0ABD6MM18-F1
#
_entry.id   AF-A0ABD6MM18-F1
#
_cell.length_a   1.000
_cell.length_b   1.000
_cell.length_c   1.000
_cell.angle_alpha   90.00
_cell.angle_beta   90.00
_cell.angle_gamma   90.00
#
_symmetry.space_group_name_H-M   'P 1'
#
loop_
_entity.id
_entity.type
_entity.pdbx_description
1 polymer ?
#
loop_
_entity_poly.entity_id
_entity_poly.type
_entity_poly.pdbx_seq_one_letter_code
_entity_poly.pdbx_strand_id
1 'polypeptide(L)'
;MFWCVEPAISLGGYSSARNQLVDDHGTGKTGAMTHDREALIASWKRTRAHLDAAQAHLAHLPGIDLSTTLEFLEHNELGLAFDCLVHLADDLGLPLDFWQHMDRAAREMRLYSDEPHMPHREAADSCLLHLAAASERD
;
A
#
# COMPACT_ATOMS: atom_id res chain seq x y z
N MET A 1 4.12 1.89 21.84
CA MET A 1 5.37 1.48 22.52
C MET A 1 6.36 1.14 21.42
N PHE A 2 7.46 1.90 21.33
CA PHE A 2 8.69 1.67 20.52
C PHE A 2 8.50 1.62 18.98
N TRP A 3 9.27 2.32 18.14
CA TRP A 3 10.72 2.53 18.19
C TRP A 3 11.18 3.86 17.55
N CYS A 4 11.98 4.61 18.32
CA CYS A 4 13.10 5.41 17.81
C CYS A 4 14.37 4.57 17.96
N VAL A 5 15.25 4.53 16.94
CA VAL A 5 16.72 4.54 17.11
C VAL A 5 17.41 4.70 15.76
N GLU A 6 18.09 5.82 15.54
CA GLU A 6 19.29 5.91 14.71
C GLU A 6 20.48 5.31 15.49
N PRO A 7 21.52 4.78 14.80
CA PRO A 7 22.76 5.57 14.71
C PRO A 7 23.61 5.40 13.42
N ALA A 8 24.11 6.55 12.95
CA ALA A 8 25.49 6.90 12.51
C ALA A 8 26.42 5.96 11.68
N ILE A 9 26.68 6.42 10.44
CA ILE A 9 27.97 6.61 9.71
C ILE A 9 28.81 5.38 9.27
N SER A 10 29.03 5.26 7.95
CA SER A 10 30.37 5.03 7.37
C SER A 10 30.51 5.65 5.97
N LEU A 11 31.51 6.52 5.82
CA LEU A 11 31.94 7.17 4.58
C LEU A 11 32.60 6.16 3.63
N GLY A 12 32.20 6.15 2.35
CA GLY A 12 32.91 5.38 1.33
C GLY A 12 32.47 5.61 -0.11
N GLY A 13 33.22 6.47 -0.83
CA GLY A 13 33.57 6.23 -2.24
C GLY A 13 32.64 6.77 -3.34
N TYR A 14 32.96 7.96 -3.85
CA TYR A 14 32.49 8.48 -5.13
C TYR A 14 33.05 7.67 -6.33
N SER A 15 32.19 7.35 -7.31
CA SER A 15 32.31 7.74 -8.73
C SER A 15 31.61 6.76 -9.67
N SER A 16 30.67 7.24 -10.48
CA SER A 16 30.64 6.87 -11.89
C SER A 16 29.96 7.94 -12.75
N ALA A 17 30.82 8.65 -13.47
CA ALA A 17 30.66 9.28 -14.77
C ALA A 17 29.36 10.04 -15.11
N ARG A 18 29.53 11.36 -15.13
CA ARG A 18 28.92 12.31 -16.07
C ARG A 18 28.73 11.71 -17.48
N ASN A 19 27.53 11.87 -18.03
CA ASN A 19 27.42 12.38 -19.38
C ASN A 19 26.28 13.40 -19.45
N GLN A 20 26.67 14.66 -19.61
CA GLN A 20 25.82 15.81 -19.81
C GLN A 20 26.07 16.30 -21.23
N LEU A 21 25.00 16.41 -22.03
CA LEU A 21 24.83 17.23 -23.24
C LEU A 21 23.41 16.85 -23.75
N VAL A 22 22.42 17.72 -23.93
CA VAL A 22 22.39 19.15 -24.26
C VAL A 22 21.07 19.77 -23.76
N ASP A 23 21.08 21.08 -23.60
CA ASP A 23 19.95 21.94 -23.31
C ASP A 23 18.80 21.82 -24.31
N ASP A 24 17.56 21.77 -23.79
CA ASP A 24 16.37 22.23 -24.52
C ASP A 24 15.41 22.91 -23.54
N HIS A 25 15.40 24.24 -23.59
CA HIS A 25 14.46 25.09 -22.86
C HIS A 25 13.13 25.13 -23.63
N GLY A 26 12.08 24.50 -23.09
CA GLY A 26 10.72 24.68 -23.61
C GLY A 26 9.66 23.75 -23.03
N THR A 27 9.04 24.15 -21.91
CA THR A 27 7.62 23.88 -21.59
C THR A 27 7.08 22.43 -21.58
N GLY A 28 7.91 21.39 -21.42
CA GLY A 28 7.45 20.00 -21.34
C GLY A 28 7.04 19.50 -19.94
N LYS A 29 7.39 20.21 -18.85
CA LYS A 29 7.22 19.71 -17.48
C LYS A 29 5.80 19.77 -16.93
N THR A 30 4.99 20.74 -17.36
CA THR A 30 3.67 20.97 -16.77
C THR A 30 2.68 19.87 -17.16
N GLY A 31 2.70 19.40 -18.41
CA GLY A 31 1.84 18.32 -18.88
C GLY A 31 2.15 16.96 -18.25
N ALA A 32 3.44 16.65 -18.06
CA ALA A 32 3.87 15.44 -17.35
C ALA A 32 3.46 15.48 -15.87
N MET A 33 3.72 16.60 -15.16
CA MET A 33 3.31 16.78 -13.76
C MET A 33 1.79 16.69 -13.55
N THR A 34 0.98 17.21 -14.48
CA THR A 34 -0.48 17.09 -14.41
C THR A 34 -0.94 15.67 -14.66
N HIS A 35 -0.32 14.96 -15.62
CA HIS A 35 -0.67 13.58 -15.92
C HIS A 35 -0.30 12.64 -14.77
N ASP A 36 0.87 12.82 -14.16
CA ASP A 36 1.32 12.07 -12.98
C ASP A 36 0.37 12.29 -11.80
N ARG A 37 -0.10 13.53 -11.60
CA ARG A 37 -1.08 13.85 -10.55
C ARG A 37 -2.44 13.20 -10.79
N GLU A 38 -2.95 13.23 -12.01
CA GLU A 38 -4.23 12.59 -12.37
C GLU A 38 -4.14 11.07 -12.21
N ALA A 39 -3.03 10.47 -12.64
CA ALA A 39 -2.76 9.05 -12.45
C ALA A 39 -2.69 8.67 -10.96
N LEU A 40 -2.06 9.51 -10.13
CA LEU A 40 -1.99 9.30 -8.69
C LEU A 40 -3.37 9.37 -8.04
N ILE A 41 -4.19 10.37 -8.37
CA ILE A 41 -5.56 10.51 -7.85
C ILE A 41 -6.41 9.31 -8.29
N ALA A 42 -6.26 8.86 -9.53
CA ALA A 42 -6.96 7.67 -10.03
C ALA A 42 -6.55 6.41 -9.26
N SER A 43 -5.25 6.24 -8.99
CA SER A 43 -4.74 5.12 -8.19
C SER A 43 -5.31 5.15 -6.76
N TRP A 44 -5.31 6.31 -6.08
CA TRP A 44 -5.91 6.44 -4.75
C TRP A 44 -7.40 6.07 -4.73
N LYS A 45 -8.15 6.50 -5.74
CA LYS A 45 -9.58 6.11 -5.87
C LYS A 45 -9.76 4.61 -6.06
N ARG A 46 -8.89 3.95 -6.83
CA ARG A 46 -8.93 2.49 -7.03
C ARG A 46 -8.55 1.74 -5.76
N THR A 47 -7.47 2.15 -5.08
CA THR A 47 -7.08 1.61 -3.77
C THR A 47 -8.24 1.72 -2.81
N ARG A 48 -8.85 2.91 -2.71
CA ARG A 48 -9.98 3.14 -1.81
C ARG A 48 -11.16 2.21 -2.10
N ALA A 49 -11.54 2.07 -3.37
CA ALA A 49 -12.63 1.18 -3.77
C ALA A 49 -12.35 -0.29 -3.40
N HIS A 50 -11.10 -0.74 -3.48
CA HIS A 50 -10.70 -2.08 -3.04
C HIS A 50 -10.80 -2.25 -1.53
N LEU A 51 -10.37 -1.25 -0.75
CA LEU A 51 -10.49 -1.29 0.70
C LEU A 51 -11.95 -1.23 1.17
N ASP A 52 -12.81 -0.42 0.53
CA ASP A 52 -14.26 -0.39 0.83
C ASP A 52 -14.91 -1.76 0.54
N ALA A 53 -14.55 -2.40 -0.57
CA ALA A 53 -15.05 -3.74 -0.91
C ALA A 53 -14.60 -4.79 0.13
N ALA A 54 -13.32 -4.77 0.53
CA ALA A 54 -12.80 -5.65 1.58
C ALA A 54 -13.49 -5.41 2.92
N GLN A 55 -13.65 -4.15 3.31
CA GLN A 55 -14.35 -3.73 4.54
C GLN A 55 -15.80 -4.23 4.58
N ALA A 56 -16.50 -4.27 3.43
CA ALA A 56 -17.85 -4.78 3.35
C ALA A 56 -17.94 -6.26 3.75
N HIS A 57 -16.93 -7.10 3.50
CA HIS A 57 -16.93 -8.50 3.96
C HIS A 57 -16.89 -8.59 5.50
N LEU A 58 -16.13 -7.72 6.15
CA LEU A 58 -16.01 -7.69 7.61
C LEU A 58 -17.25 -7.08 8.30
N ALA A 59 -17.94 -6.13 7.67
CA ALA A 59 -19.14 -5.49 8.23
C ALA A 59 -20.30 -6.45 8.49
N HIS A 60 -20.33 -7.59 7.80
CA HIS A 60 -21.36 -8.60 7.99
C HIS A 60 -21.06 -9.54 9.17
N LEU A 61 -19.85 -9.47 9.75
CA LEU A 61 -19.43 -10.35 10.83
C LEU A 61 -19.76 -9.73 12.21
N PRO A 62 -20.40 -10.50 13.11
CA PRO A 62 -20.69 -10.01 14.45
C PRO A 62 -19.40 -9.87 15.27
N GLY A 63 -19.28 -8.78 16.01
CA GLY A 63 -18.18 -8.57 16.97
C GLY A 63 -16.89 -7.98 16.38
N ILE A 64 -16.86 -7.68 15.08
CA ILE A 64 -15.75 -6.94 14.46
C ILE A 64 -15.97 -5.44 14.64
N ASP A 65 -14.99 -4.77 15.25
CA ASP A 65 -14.97 -3.30 15.32
C ASP A 65 -14.23 -2.73 14.09
N LEU A 66 -14.97 -1.98 13.28
CA LEU A 66 -14.43 -1.30 12.09
C LEU A 66 -14.18 0.19 12.32
N SER A 67 -14.42 0.71 13.53
CA SER A 67 -14.35 2.16 13.82
C SER A 67 -13.02 2.78 13.40
N THR A 68 -11.89 2.18 13.80
CA THR A 68 -10.54 2.64 13.43
C THR A 68 -10.27 2.55 11.93
N THR A 69 -10.76 1.49 11.27
CA THR A 69 -10.60 1.35 9.82
C THR A 69 -11.37 2.45 9.08
N LEU A 70 -12.60 2.75 9.52
CA LEU A 70 -13.42 3.79 8.92
C LEU A 70 -12.81 5.18 9.10
N GLU A 71 -12.21 5.47 10.26
CA GLU A 71 -11.50 6.73 10.50
C GLU A 71 -10.33 6.93 9.54
N PHE A 72 -9.47 5.91 9.37
CA PHE A 72 -8.33 5.99 8.43
C PHE A 72 -8.79 6.14 6.99
N LEU A 73 -9.88 5.46 6.64
CA LEU A 73 -10.53 5.61 5.37
C LEU A 73 -10.99 7.07 5.18
N GLU A 74 -11.73 7.65 6.12
CA GLU A 74 -12.19 9.05 6.04
C GLU A 74 -11.06 10.06 5.87
N HIS A 75 -9.89 9.80 6.47
CA HIS A 75 -8.69 10.64 6.35
C HIS A 75 -7.80 10.32 5.14
N ASN A 76 -8.20 9.36 4.28
CA ASN A 76 -7.41 8.88 3.14
C ASN A 76 -6.04 8.29 3.55
N GLU A 77 -5.95 7.76 4.77
CA GLU A 77 -4.79 7.05 5.31
C GLU A 77 -4.84 5.57 4.88
N LEU A 78 -4.82 5.34 3.56
CA LEU A 78 -5.12 4.05 2.95
C LEU A 78 -4.18 2.91 3.39
N GLY A 79 -2.92 3.22 3.70
CA GLY A 79 -1.97 2.23 4.23
C GLY A 79 -2.31 1.77 5.64
N LEU A 80 -2.76 2.68 6.52
CA LEU A 80 -3.19 2.34 7.88
C LEU A 80 -4.52 1.59 7.86
N ALA A 81 -5.45 1.98 6.97
CA ALA A 81 -6.68 1.24 6.73
C ALA A 81 -6.39 -0.20 6.25
N PHE A 82 -5.41 -0.36 5.36
CA PHE A 82 -4.96 -1.68 4.89
C PHE A 82 -4.40 -2.53 6.03
N ASP A 83 -3.48 -2.00 6.84
CA ASP A 83 -2.92 -2.71 8.00
C ASP A 83 -4.02 -3.17 8.98
N CYS A 84 -4.97 -2.28 9.29
CA CYS A 84 -6.09 -2.63 10.15
C CYS A 84 -6.95 -3.75 9.58
N LEU A 85 -7.27 -3.72 8.28
CA LEU A 85 -8.07 -4.75 7.63
C LEU A 85 -7.35 -6.11 7.61
N VAL A 86 -6.05 -6.15 7.34
CA VAL A 86 -5.25 -7.39 7.41
C VAL A 86 -5.24 -7.93 8.84
N HIS A 87 -4.99 -7.08 9.83
CA HIS A 87 -4.93 -7.49 11.23
C HIS A 87 -6.28 -8.05 11.73
N LEU A 88 -7.39 -7.41 11.36
CA LEU A 88 -8.73 -7.90 11.69
C LEU A 88 -9.06 -9.22 10.99
N ALA A 89 -8.53 -9.44 9.78
CA ALA A 89 -8.82 -10.60 8.96
C ALA A 89 -7.96 -11.83 9.26
N ASP A 90 -6.81 -11.66 9.92
CA ASP A 90 -5.72 -12.65 10.04
C ASP A 90 -6.23 -14.03 10.52
N ASP A 91 -7.15 -14.07 11.48
CA ASP A 91 -7.66 -15.31 12.07
C ASP A 91 -9.10 -15.67 11.65
N LEU A 92 -9.71 -14.89 10.76
CA LEU A 92 -11.14 -15.04 10.42
C LEU A 92 -11.41 -16.02 9.29
N GLY A 93 -10.36 -16.47 8.59
CA GLY A 93 -10.51 -17.42 7.48
C GLY A 93 -11.40 -16.90 6.35
N LEU A 94 -11.27 -15.62 6.03
CA LEU A 94 -12.09 -14.91 5.04
C LEU A 94 -12.00 -15.52 3.63
N PRO A 95 -13.04 -15.33 2.79
CA PRO A 95 -13.09 -15.88 1.44
C PRO A 95 -12.00 -15.28 0.54
N LEU A 96 -11.69 -16.00 -0.55
CA LEU A 96 -10.71 -15.60 -1.55
C LEU A 96 -10.95 -14.18 -2.09
N ASP A 97 -12.21 -13.81 -2.34
CA ASP A 97 -12.59 -12.49 -2.86
C ASP A 97 -12.10 -11.34 -1.97
N PHE A 98 -12.13 -11.51 -0.64
CA PHE A 98 -11.60 -10.51 0.29
C PHE A 98 -10.09 -10.30 0.07
N TRP A 99 -9.32 -11.39 0.03
CA TRP A 99 -7.88 -11.33 -0.13
C TRP A 99 -7.46 -10.82 -1.51
N GLN A 100 -8.26 -11.07 -2.54
CA GLN A 100 -8.05 -10.49 -3.87
C GLN A 100 -8.25 -8.96 -3.86
N HIS A 101 -9.23 -8.45 -3.11
CA HIS A 101 -9.38 -7.00 -2.94
C HIS A 101 -8.18 -6.40 -2.20
N MET A 102 -7.69 -7.06 -1.16
CA MET A 102 -6.51 -6.63 -0.42
C MET A 102 -5.23 -6.63 -1.31
N ASP A 103 -4.98 -7.69 -2.07
CA ASP A 103 -3.83 -7.74 -3.01
C ASP A 103 -3.89 -6.61 -4.05
N ARG A 104 -5.07 -6.34 -4.63
CA ARG A 104 -5.21 -5.24 -5.58
C ARG A 104 -4.95 -3.87 -4.93
N ALA A 105 -5.40 -3.65 -3.70
CA ALA A 105 -5.08 -2.43 -2.96
C ALA A 105 -3.57 -2.29 -2.69
N ALA A 106 -2.91 -3.37 -2.26
CA ALA A 106 -1.47 -3.41 -2.02
C ALA A 106 -0.65 -3.14 -3.31
N ARG A 107 -1.10 -3.65 -4.46
CA ARG A 107 -0.47 -3.38 -5.77
C ARG A 107 -0.59 -1.93 -6.19
N GLU A 108 -1.77 -1.33 -6.04
CA GLU A 108 -1.98 0.08 -6.35
C GLU A 108 -1.09 0.98 -5.48
N MET A 109 -0.90 0.63 -4.21
CA MET A 109 -0.01 1.31 -3.27
C MET A 109 1.48 0.92 -3.40
N ARG A 110 1.79 -0.07 -4.25
CA ARG A 110 3.15 -0.61 -4.47
C ARG A 110 3.82 -1.14 -3.19
N LEU A 111 3.06 -1.78 -2.30
CA LEU A 111 3.56 -2.31 -1.03
C LEU A 111 4.49 -3.53 -1.18
N TYR A 112 4.55 -4.16 -2.36
CA TYR A 112 5.42 -5.30 -2.65
C TYR A 112 6.82 -4.91 -3.14
N SER A 113 7.26 -3.67 -2.87
CA SER A 113 8.59 -3.23 -3.27
C SER A 113 9.67 -3.86 -2.39
N ASP A 114 10.83 -4.14 -2.96
CA ASP A 114 12.02 -4.63 -2.24
C ASP A 114 12.74 -3.52 -1.43
N GLU A 115 12.15 -2.33 -1.36
CA GLU A 115 12.73 -1.19 -0.66
C GLU A 115 12.84 -1.48 0.85
N PRO A 116 14.04 -1.30 1.44
CA PRO A 116 14.23 -1.46 2.87
C PRO A 116 13.40 -0.39 3.61
N HIS A 117 12.74 -0.82 4.71
CA HIS A 117 11.87 0.02 5.56
C HIS A 117 10.57 0.52 4.90
N MET A 118 10.04 -0.18 3.90
CA MET A 118 8.70 0.11 3.41
C MET A 118 7.66 -0.09 4.54
N PRO A 119 6.87 0.94 4.89
CA PRO A 119 5.78 0.78 5.84
C PRO A 119 4.75 -0.21 5.28
N HIS A 120 3.99 -0.88 6.15
CA HIS A 120 2.93 -1.83 5.78
C HIS A 120 3.42 -3.15 5.14
N ARG A 121 4.74 -3.38 5.07
CA ARG A 121 5.32 -4.60 4.47
C ARG A 121 4.85 -5.88 5.16
N GLU A 122 4.82 -5.90 6.49
CA GLU A 122 4.38 -7.08 7.25
C GLU A 122 2.91 -7.44 6.92
N ALA A 123 2.03 -6.44 6.83
CA ALA A 123 0.65 -6.64 6.43
C ALA A 123 0.52 -7.09 4.97
N ALA A 124 1.35 -6.55 4.07
CA ALA A 124 1.38 -6.97 2.67
C ALA A 124 1.85 -8.43 2.51
N ASP A 125 2.87 -8.84 3.27
CA ASP A 125 3.36 -10.21 3.31
C ASP A 125 2.28 -11.16 3.87
N SER A 126 1.60 -10.79 4.97
CA SER A 126 0.46 -11.56 5.50
C SER A 126 -0.68 -11.69 4.48
N CYS A 127 -1.01 -10.61 3.78
CA CYS A 127 -2.01 -10.64 2.72
C CYS A 127 -1.69 -11.67 1.63
N LEU A 128 -0.42 -11.80 1.23
CA LEU A 128 -0.01 -12.80 0.23
C LEU A 128 -0.13 -14.23 0.77
N LEU A 129 0.24 -14.45 2.03
CA LEU A 129 0.10 -15.75 2.69
C LEU A 129 -1.36 -16.19 2.73
N HIS A 130 -2.26 -15.30 3.15
CA HIS A 130 -3.70 -15.60 3.21
C HIS A 130 -4.32 -15.75 1.83
N LEU A 131 -3.90 -14.96 0.84
CA LEU A 131 -4.35 -15.12 -0.55
C LEU A 131 -4.00 -16.51 -1.09
N ALA A 132 -2.76 -16.97 -0.85
CA ALA A 132 -2.33 -18.30 -1.25
C ALA A 132 -3.16 -19.39 -0.53
N ALA A 133 -3.30 -19.28 0.80
CA ALA A 133 -4.06 -20.22 1.60
C ALA A 133 -5.56 -20.26 1.22
N ALA A 134 -6.16 -19.13 0.90
CA ALA A 134 -7.56 -19.06 0.46
C ALA A 134 -7.74 -19.64 -0.96
N SER A 135 -6.76 -19.45 -1.85
CA SER A 135 -6.79 -19.98 -3.22
C SER A 135 -6.69 -21.51 -3.26
N GLU A 136 -6.05 -22.13 -2.28
CA GLU A 136 -5.95 -23.60 -2.17
C GLU A 136 -7.25 -24.26 -1.66
N ARG A 137 -8.18 -23.46 -1.13
CA ARG A 137 -9.42 -23.95 -0.49
C ARG A 137 -10.66 -23.82 -1.38
N ASP A 138 -10.56 -23.09 -2.50
CA ASP A 138 -11.61 -22.91 -3.52
C ASP A 138 -11.58 -24.06 -4.55
#